data_AF-A0A8J6RTY8-F1
#
_entry.id   AF-A0A8J6RTY8-F1
#
_cell.length_a   1.000
_cell.length_b   1.000
_cell.length_c   1.000
_cell.angle_alpha   90.00
_cell.angle_beta   90.00
_cell.angle_gamma   90.00
#
_symmetry.space_group_name_H-M   'P 1'
#
loop_
_entity.id
_entity.type
_entity.pdbx_description
1 polymer ?
#
loop_
_entity_poly.entity_id
_entity_poly.type
_entity_poly.pdbx_seq_one_letter_code
_entity_poly.pdbx_strand_id
1 'polypeptide(L)'
;MNAQQTKLYQSIQEFSLDDADAAFPFSQRLARENGWTVEYTQQVIDEYKKFIFLAVIAEHPVTPSDQVDQVWHLHLTYTRSYWDEFCAKILQKPLHHNPTRGGSSEQENFYRFYNETLISYEKFFGQRPPSDIWSPPDIRFSTDIQFRRVNAHRYWIVAKPSFTLSQLPSVYLPRLPLLKFIAIALLSFMLVLTISSYTLLIAEISPPKIHSTNSELALSQAAENSPLPRNTPTPTSENKDNSTSGKSSGWSWWWIPIAIIFSLFGGRGNSSGGSNGGNNDGCMGCGF
;
A
#
# COMPACT_ATOMS: atom_id res chain seq x y z
N MET A 1 -8.50 7.15 39.59
CA MET A 1 -7.06 7.45 39.75
C MET A 1 -6.83 8.28 41.02
N ASN A 2 -5.65 8.23 41.62
CA ASN A 2 -5.21 9.21 42.63
C ASN A 2 -4.59 10.46 41.96
N ALA A 3 -4.24 11.49 42.75
CA ALA A 3 -3.73 12.75 42.20
C ALA A 3 -2.41 12.60 41.41
N GLN A 4 -1.48 11.74 41.86
CA GLN A 4 -0.21 11.50 41.17
C GLN A 4 -0.40 10.70 39.87
N GLN A 5 -1.28 9.69 39.89
CA GLN A 5 -1.72 8.97 38.69
C GLN A 5 -2.37 9.91 37.68
N THR A 6 -3.23 10.82 38.13
CA THR A 6 -3.91 11.80 37.26
C THR A 6 -2.91 12.76 36.60
N LYS A 7 -1.93 13.28 37.37
CA LYS A 7 -0.87 14.14 36.82
C LYS A 7 0.00 13.40 35.79
N LEU A 8 0.39 12.16 36.08
CA LEU A 8 1.14 11.32 35.15
C LEU A 8 0.34 11.08 33.87
N TYR A 9 -0.93 10.68 33.99
CA TYR A 9 -1.81 10.45 32.85
C TYR A 9 -1.94 11.69 31.97
N GLN A 10 -2.21 12.86 32.57
CA GLN A 10 -2.23 14.14 31.86
C GLN A 10 -0.92 14.42 31.11
N SER A 11 0.23 14.25 31.78
CA SER A 11 1.55 14.49 31.17
C SER A 11 1.86 13.55 30.00
N ILE A 12 1.35 12.31 30.04
CA ILE A 12 1.45 11.35 28.92
C ILE A 12 0.49 11.72 27.77
N GLN A 13 -0.71 12.21 28.08
CA GLN A 13 -1.69 12.65 27.07
C GLN A 13 -1.25 13.93 26.36
N GLU A 14 -0.66 14.89 27.08
CA GLU A 14 -0.14 16.15 26.55
C GLU A 14 1.16 15.98 25.71
N PHE A 15 1.87 14.86 25.84
CA PHE A 15 3.08 14.60 25.07
C PHE A 15 2.79 14.46 23.56
N SER A 16 3.44 15.28 22.72
CA SER A 16 3.39 15.12 21.26
C SER A 16 4.38 14.06 20.80
N LEU A 17 3.93 13.12 19.96
CA LEU A 17 4.80 12.24 19.19
C LEU A 17 5.23 12.90 17.87
N ASP A 18 4.47 13.89 17.39
CA ASP A 18 4.76 14.65 16.20
C ASP A 18 5.61 15.88 16.53
N ASP A 19 6.68 16.05 15.76
CA ASP A 19 7.45 17.29 15.65
C ASP A 19 6.80 18.17 14.58
N ALA A 20 6.52 19.44 14.92
CA ALA A 20 5.83 20.39 14.05
C ALA A 20 6.71 20.88 12.88
N ASP A 21 8.04 20.83 13.03
CA ASP A 21 8.99 21.22 11.98
C ASP A 21 9.36 20.03 11.07
N ALA A 22 8.91 18.81 11.39
CA ALA A 22 9.20 17.61 10.62
C ALA A 22 8.33 17.50 9.35
N ALA A 23 8.97 17.62 8.19
CA ALA A 23 8.32 17.47 6.87
C ALA A 23 7.68 16.08 6.60
N PHE A 24 7.93 15.08 7.45
CA PHE A 24 7.21 13.81 7.47
C PHE A 24 7.12 13.29 8.94
N PRO A 25 6.09 13.72 9.70
CA PRO A 25 6.02 13.52 11.15
C PRO A 25 5.65 12.07 11.54
N PHE A 26 5.69 11.78 12.84
CA PHE A 26 5.51 10.44 13.40
C PHE A 26 4.18 9.80 13.01
N SER A 27 3.07 10.53 13.11
CA SER A 27 1.72 10.08 12.78
C SER A 27 1.58 9.71 11.31
N GLN A 28 2.08 10.56 10.39
CA GLN A 28 2.10 10.25 8.96
C GLN A 28 3.00 9.05 8.64
N ARG A 29 4.14 8.91 9.35
CA ARG A 29 4.96 7.71 9.25
C ARG A 29 4.17 6.48 9.71
N LEU A 30 3.54 6.51 10.88
CA LEU A 30 2.77 5.42 11.48
C LEU A 30 1.57 4.98 10.61
N ALA A 31 0.80 5.93 10.07
CA ALA A 31 -0.31 5.67 9.16
C ALA A 31 0.17 4.89 7.91
N ARG A 32 1.21 5.40 7.26
CA ARG A 32 1.91 4.74 6.14
C ARG A 32 2.65 3.46 6.57
N GLU A 33 2.87 3.23 7.87
CA GLU A 33 3.58 2.05 8.42
C GLU A 33 2.67 0.81 8.43
N ASN A 34 1.37 1.02 8.63
CA ASN A 34 0.38 -0.05 8.83
C ASN A 34 -0.81 -0.01 7.86
N GLY A 35 -0.86 0.97 6.95
CA GLY A 35 -1.98 1.15 6.00
C GLY A 35 -3.23 1.77 6.63
N TRP A 36 -3.07 2.46 7.75
CA TRP A 36 -4.16 3.08 8.52
C TRP A 36 -4.58 4.44 7.96
N THR A 37 -5.82 4.86 8.25
CA THR A 37 -6.26 6.25 8.03
C THR A 37 -5.65 7.18 9.09
N VAL A 38 -5.71 8.50 8.86
CA VAL A 38 -5.17 9.49 9.82
C VAL A 38 -5.94 9.44 11.14
N GLU A 39 -7.26 9.29 11.06
CA GLU A 39 -8.19 9.25 12.19
C GLU A 39 -7.94 8.02 13.07
N TYR A 40 -7.85 6.83 12.45
CA TYR A 40 -7.53 5.60 13.17
C TYR A 40 -6.12 5.65 13.75
N THR A 41 -5.15 6.22 13.03
CA THR A 41 -3.78 6.41 13.54
C THR A 41 -3.75 7.28 14.80
N GLN A 42 -4.55 8.35 14.86
CA GLN A 42 -4.66 9.17 16.07
C GLN A 42 -5.33 8.41 17.21
N GLN A 43 -6.40 7.66 16.94
CA GLN A 43 -7.07 6.83 17.95
C GLN A 43 -6.11 5.80 18.56
N VAL A 44 -5.31 5.10 17.74
CA VAL A 44 -4.32 4.13 18.22
C VAL A 44 -3.17 4.83 18.98
N ILE A 45 -2.79 6.06 18.62
CA ILE A 45 -1.85 6.89 19.41
C ILE A 45 -2.40 7.20 20.82
N ASP A 46 -3.68 7.55 20.91
CA ASP A 46 -4.33 7.87 22.19
C ASP A 46 -4.50 6.62 23.07
N GLU A 47 -4.80 5.47 22.46
CA GLU A 47 -4.79 4.15 23.11
C GLU A 47 -3.39 3.72 23.54
N TYR A 48 -2.35 4.02 22.76
CA TYR A 48 -0.96 3.82 23.14
C TYR A 48 -0.58 4.65 24.38
N LYS A 49 -0.98 5.92 24.42
CA LYS A 49 -0.79 6.80 25.61
C LYS A 49 -1.48 6.23 26.86
N LYS A 50 -2.70 5.69 26.72
CA LYS A 50 -3.40 4.97 27.81
C LYS A 50 -2.66 3.70 28.23
N PHE A 51 -2.17 2.91 27.29
CA PHE A 51 -1.41 1.69 27.59
C PHE A 51 -0.09 2.00 28.30
N ILE A 52 0.67 3.04 27.89
CA ILE A 52 1.90 3.45 28.59
C ILE A 52 1.59 3.86 30.03
N PHE A 53 0.48 4.56 30.28
CA PHE A 53 0.03 4.82 31.65
C PHE A 53 -0.19 3.51 32.42
N LEU A 54 -0.92 2.53 31.86
CA LEU A 54 -1.10 1.21 32.48
C LEU A 54 0.25 0.50 32.74
N ALA A 55 1.18 0.50 31.79
CA ALA A 55 2.51 -0.09 31.93
C ALA A 55 3.39 0.59 33.00
N VAL A 56 3.08 1.84 33.37
CA VAL A 56 3.75 2.56 34.45
C VAL A 56 3.13 2.28 35.83
N ILE A 57 1.81 2.05 35.91
CA ILE A 57 1.04 2.04 37.17
C ILE A 57 0.42 0.69 37.55
N ALA A 58 0.40 -0.31 36.67
CA ALA A 58 -0.09 -1.64 36.97
C ALA A 58 0.89 -2.41 37.86
N GLU A 59 0.35 -3.16 38.82
CA GLU A 59 1.11 -4.03 39.74
C GLU A 59 1.37 -5.43 39.14
N HIS A 60 1.08 -5.60 37.85
CA HIS A 60 1.25 -6.84 37.07
C HIS A 60 1.83 -6.52 35.68
N PRO A 61 2.44 -7.50 34.99
CA PRO A 61 2.82 -7.33 33.58
C PRO A 61 1.61 -7.02 32.71
N VAL A 62 1.76 -6.09 31.77
CA VAL A 62 0.74 -5.72 30.79
C VAL A 62 1.16 -6.11 29.38
N THR A 63 0.19 -6.36 28.51
CA THR A 63 0.41 -6.72 27.10
C THR A 63 -0.45 -5.80 26.23
N PRO A 64 0.11 -5.16 25.19
CA PRO A 64 -0.65 -4.30 24.28
C PRO A 64 -1.46 -5.12 23.25
N SER A 65 -2.43 -4.46 22.61
CA SER A 65 -2.97 -4.94 21.33
C SER A 65 -1.93 -4.83 20.21
N ASP A 66 -2.17 -5.43 19.05
CA ASP A 66 -1.20 -5.42 17.94
C ASP A 66 -0.94 -3.99 17.46
N GLN A 67 -2.02 -3.23 17.37
CA GLN A 67 -2.10 -1.86 16.90
C GLN A 67 -1.36 -0.92 17.87
N VAL A 68 -1.58 -1.07 19.17
CA VAL A 68 -0.85 -0.29 20.20
C VAL A 68 0.64 -0.65 20.25
N ASP A 69 0.99 -1.92 20.06
CA ASP A 69 2.39 -2.36 19.99
C ASP A 69 3.12 -1.76 18.79
N GLN A 70 2.45 -1.62 17.64
CA GLN A 70 3.01 -0.96 16.46
C GLN A 70 3.32 0.54 16.68
N VAL A 71 2.57 1.24 17.53
CA VAL A 71 2.93 2.62 17.95
C VAL A 71 4.17 2.61 18.81
N TRP A 72 4.25 1.66 19.76
CA TRP A 72 5.40 1.55 20.67
C TRP A 72 6.68 1.19 19.91
N HIS A 73 6.61 0.20 19.01
CA HIS A 73 7.68 -0.17 18.09
C HIS A 73 8.20 1.02 17.29
N LEU A 74 7.31 1.86 16.74
CA LEU A 74 7.75 3.05 16.03
C LEU A 74 8.40 4.07 16.99
N HIS A 75 7.81 4.35 18.15
CA HIS A 75 8.34 5.36 19.08
C HIS A 75 9.74 4.98 19.59
N LEU A 76 10.01 3.68 19.83
CA LEU A 76 11.34 3.17 20.19
C LEU A 76 12.43 3.51 19.15
N THR A 77 12.08 3.73 17.87
CA THR A 77 13.03 4.15 16.83
C THR A 77 13.36 5.65 16.88
N TYR A 78 12.46 6.48 17.43
CA TYR A 78 12.70 7.91 17.69
C TYR A 78 13.42 8.04 19.04
N THR A 79 14.63 7.50 19.12
CA THR A 79 15.35 7.21 20.38
C THR A 79 15.44 8.39 21.34
N ARG A 80 15.61 9.63 20.85
CA ARG A 80 15.60 10.85 21.69
C ARG A 80 14.23 11.16 22.26
N SER A 81 13.19 11.14 21.43
CA SER A 81 11.79 11.27 21.88
C SER A 81 11.46 10.22 22.94
N TYR A 82 11.88 8.96 22.72
CA TYR A 82 11.55 7.88 23.64
C TYR A 82 12.35 7.92 24.95
N TRP A 83 13.68 8.07 24.90
CA TRP A 83 14.54 7.99 26.08
C TRP A 83 14.76 9.35 26.75
N ASP A 84 15.25 10.34 25.98
CA ASP A 84 15.69 11.64 26.50
C ASP A 84 14.48 12.50 26.93
N GLU A 85 13.37 12.44 26.19
CA GLU A 85 12.15 13.21 26.48
C GLU A 85 11.12 12.39 27.27
N PHE A 86 10.54 11.35 26.67
CA PHE A 86 9.39 10.64 27.22
C PHE A 86 9.73 9.83 28.48
N CYS A 87 10.68 8.90 28.43
CA CYS A 87 11.03 8.09 29.61
C CYS A 87 11.67 8.94 30.72
N ALA A 88 12.63 9.82 30.40
CA ALA A 88 13.36 10.57 31.42
C ALA A 88 12.54 11.73 32.03
N LYS A 89 11.77 12.49 31.24
CA LYS A 89 11.08 13.70 31.74
C LYS A 89 9.61 13.46 32.07
N ILE A 90 8.89 12.69 31.23
CA ILE A 90 7.44 12.43 31.39
C ILE A 90 7.17 11.24 32.32
N LEU A 91 7.74 10.07 32.02
CA LEU A 91 7.53 8.85 32.84
C LEU A 91 8.40 8.82 34.11
N GLN A 92 9.52 9.54 34.10
CA GLN A 92 10.53 9.63 35.16
C GLN A 92 11.11 8.27 35.59
N LYS A 93 11.03 7.27 34.72
CA LYS A 93 11.65 5.94 34.85
C LYS A 93 11.86 5.32 33.46
N PRO A 94 12.86 4.44 33.28
CA PRO A 94 12.98 3.66 32.05
C PRO A 94 11.77 2.73 31.91
N LEU A 95 11.27 2.61 30.68
CA LEU A 95 10.30 1.61 30.29
C LEU A 95 10.91 0.81 29.13
N HIS A 96 11.01 -0.52 29.27
CA HIS A 96 11.65 -1.37 28.28
C HIS A 96 10.62 -2.26 27.59
N HIS A 97 10.57 -2.17 26.26
CA HIS A 97 9.97 -3.22 25.43
C HIS A 97 10.93 -4.42 25.40
N ASN A 98 10.38 -5.64 25.50
CA ASN A 98 11.15 -6.87 25.52
C ASN A 98 10.52 -7.87 24.53
N PRO A 99 11.30 -8.50 23.63
CA PRO A 99 10.76 -9.49 22.70
C PRO A 99 10.33 -10.76 23.44
N THR A 100 9.29 -11.41 22.89
CA THR A 100 8.89 -12.77 23.25
C THR A 100 10.07 -13.75 23.15
N ARG A 101 10.24 -14.61 24.15
CA ARG A 101 11.19 -15.74 24.14
C ARG A 101 10.62 -16.95 23.38
N GLY A 102 9.29 -16.99 23.22
CA GLY A 102 8.54 -17.99 22.51
C GLY A 102 8.16 -19.22 23.36
N GLY A 103 7.23 -20.01 22.83
CA GLY A 103 6.72 -21.24 23.47
C GLY A 103 5.34 -21.10 24.11
N SER A 104 4.65 -22.22 24.28
CA SER A 104 3.25 -22.28 24.72
C SER A 104 3.00 -21.63 26.08
N SER A 105 3.90 -21.84 27.06
CA SER A 105 3.77 -21.22 28.38
C SER A 105 3.94 -19.70 28.34
N GLU A 106 4.74 -19.15 27.42
CA GLU A 106 4.83 -17.70 27.27
C GLU A 106 3.58 -17.14 26.55
N GLN A 107 3.05 -17.86 25.55
CA GLN A 107 1.78 -17.52 24.89
C GLN A 107 0.59 -17.53 25.87
N GLU A 108 0.51 -18.51 26.77
CA GLU A 108 -0.49 -18.57 27.85
C GLU A 108 -0.34 -17.39 28.83
N ASN A 109 0.89 -17.02 29.18
CA ASN A 109 1.15 -15.84 30.00
C ASN A 109 0.76 -14.54 29.28
N PHE A 110 1.08 -14.36 27.99
CA PHE A 110 0.65 -13.18 27.23
C PHE A 110 -0.88 -13.09 27.09
N TYR A 111 -1.56 -14.22 26.87
CA TYR A 111 -3.03 -14.28 26.86
C TYR A 111 -3.63 -13.80 28.19
N ARG A 112 -3.07 -14.27 29.31
CA ARG A 112 -3.46 -13.86 30.65
C ARG A 112 -3.15 -12.38 30.92
N PHE A 113 -1.93 -11.92 30.67
CA PHE A 113 -1.51 -10.53 30.88
C PHE A 113 -2.29 -9.55 29.99
N TYR A 114 -2.66 -9.94 28.78
CA TYR A 114 -3.53 -9.14 27.91
C TYR A 114 -4.94 -9.00 28.52
N ASN A 115 -5.54 -10.10 28.99
CA ASN A 115 -6.82 -10.07 29.69
C ASN A 115 -6.76 -9.24 31.00
N GLU A 116 -5.68 -9.38 31.79
CA GLU A 116 -5.40 -8.54 32.96
C GLU A 116 -5.24 -7.05 32.57
N THR A 117 -4.67 -6.75 31.38
CA THR A 117 -4.55 -5.39 30.83
C THR A 117 -5.92 -4.80 30.48
N LEU A 118 -6.82 -5.56 29.86
CA LEU A 118 -8.19 -5.12 29.56
C LEU A 118 -8.98 -4.83 30.85
N ILE A 119 -8.82 -5.66 31.88
CA ILE A 119 -9.43 -5.43 33.21
C ILE A 119 -8.87 -4.17 33.86
N SER A 120 -7.54 -3.96 33.81
CA SER A 120 -6.91 -2.75 34.31
C SER A 120 -7.34 -1.50 33.51
N TYR A 121 -7.55 -1.61 32.20
CA TYR A 121 -8.11 -0.52 31.38
C TYR A 121 -9.50 -0.11 31.89
N GLU A 122 -10.45 -1.05 32.02
CA GLU A 122 -11.81 -0.77 32.48
C GLU A 122 -11.82 -0.21 33.92
N LYS A 123 -10.93 -0.71 34.80
CA LYS A 123 -10.70 -0.21 36.16
C LYS A 123 -10.18 1.22 36.23
N PHE A 124 -9.26 1.62 35.33
CA PHE A 124 -8.60 2.93 35.41
C PHE A 124 -9.28 4.03 34.60
N PHE A 125 -9.96 3.69 33.51
CA PHE A 125 -10.64 4.65 32.63
C PHE A 125 -12.16 4.64 32.76
N GLY A 126 -12.76 3.69 33.51
CA GLY A 126 -14.20 3.64 33.77
C GLY A 126 -15.07 3.21 32.58
N GLN A 127 -14.43 2.78 31.49
CA GLN A 127 -15.06 2.29 30.28
C GLN A 127 -14.20 1.17 29.67
N ARG A 128 -14.81 0.34 28.84
CA ARG A 128 -14.06 -0.65 28.03
C ARG A 128 -13.21 0.04 26.97
N PRO A 129 -12.11 -0.59 26.54
CA PRO A 129 -11.34 -0.10 25.41
C PRO A 129 -12.10 -0.27 24.08
N PRO A 130 -11.80 0.54 23.05
CA PRO A 130 -12.38 0.39 21.72
C PRO A 130 -11.97 -0.95 21.09
N SER A 131 -12.95 -1.80 20.76
CA SER A 131 -12.73 -3.21 20.39
C SER A 131 -12.10 -3.41 19.01
N ASP A 132 -12.07 -2.37 18.18
CA ASP A 132 -11.38 -2.27 16.89
C ASP A 132 -9.89 -1.92 17.02
N ILE A 133 -9.44 -1.56 18.23
CA ILE A 133 -8.03 -1.37 18.60
C ILE A 133 -7.62 -2.40 19.66
N TRP A 134 -8.57 -2.92 20.45
CA TRP A 134 -8.36 -3.88 21.54
C TRP A 134 -9.31 -5.08 21.39
N SER A 135 -9.04 -5.93 20.40
CA SER A 135 -9.81 -7.14 20.17
C SER A 135 -9.83 -8.08 21.40
N PRO A 136 -10.88 -8.91 21.56
CA PRO A 136 -10.90 -10.01 22.53
C PRO A 136 -9.63 -10.90 22.49
N PRO A 137 -9.18 -11.47 23.63
CA PRO A 137 -7.91 -12.23 23.68
C PRO A 137 -7.81 -13.38 22.68
N ASP A 138 -8.90 -14.11 22.44
CA ASP A 138 -8.99 -15.19 21.46
C ASP A 138 -8.79 -14.70 20.02
N ILE A 139 -9.24 -13.48 19.70
CA ILE A 139 -9.03 -12.82 18.40
C ILE A 139 -7.60 -12.25 18.32
N ARG A 140 -7.15 -11.52 19.36
CA ARG A 140 -5.81 -10.91 19.48
C ARG A 140 -4.67 -11.91 19.20
N PHE A 141 -4.82 -13.15 19.67
CA PHE A 141 -3.81 -14.21 19.56
C PHE A 141 -4.12 -15.28 18.50
N SER A 142 -5.08 -15.04 17.58
CA SER A 142 -5.37 -15.96 16.47
C SER A 142 -5.49 -15.29 15.09
N THR A 143 -6.18 -14.15 14.99
CA THR A 143 -6.64 -13.58 13.72
C THR A 143 -6.42 -12.07 13.59
N ASP A 144 -6.19 -11.35 14.70
CA ASP A 144 -5.98 -9.88 14.72
C ASP A 144 -4.58 -9.41 14.29
N ILE A 145 -3.70 -10.32 13.89
CA ILE A 145 -2.30 -10.02 13.58
C ILE A 145 -2.23 -9.47 12.14
N GLN A 146 -2.56 -8.18 11.98
CA GLN A 146 -2.78 -7.50 10.70
C GLN A 146 -1.58 -6.62 10.26
N PHE A 147 -0.35 -7.11 10.43
CA PHE A 147 0.87 -6.43 9.95
C PHE A 147 0.81 -6.06 8.45
N ARG A 148 1.30 -4.85 8.09
CA ARG A 148 2.56 -4.66 7.30
C ARG A 148 2.77 -3.25 6.74
N ARG A 149 4.04 -2.82 6.68
CA ARG A 149 4.59 -2.15 5.49
C ARG A 149 4.92 -3.18 4.41
N VAL A 150 4.50 -2.91 3.19
CA VAL A 150 4.92 -3.63 1.97
C VAL A 150 4.98 -2.67 0.79
N ASN A 151 6.17 -2.49 0.19
CA ASN A 151 6.29 -1.76 -1.08
C ASN A 151 5.85 -2.67 -2.24
N ALA A 152 4.55 -2.64 -2.53
CA ALA A 152 3.89 -3.51 -3.49
C ALA A 152 4.22 -3.24 -4.98
N HIS A 153 5.13 -2.30 -5.30
CA HIS A 153 5.79 -2.22 -6.61
C HIS A 153 6.47 -3.56 -7.01
N ARG A 154 6.64 -4.47 -6.03
CA ARG A 154 7.21 -5.82 -6.18
C ARG A 154 6.24 -6.96 -5.85
N TYR A 155 5.04 -6.69 -5.35
CA TYR A 155 4.23 -7.69 -4.63
C TYR A 155 2.78 -7.75 -5.11
N TRP A 156 2.39 -8.91 -5.64
CA TRP A 156 1.00 -9.34 -5.60
C TRP A 156 0.71 -9.94 -4.23
N ILE A 157 -0.35 -9.48 -3.56
CA ILE A 157 -0.77 -9.96 -2.24
C ILE A 157 -2.02 -10.81 -2.46
N VAL A 158 -1.87 -12.13 -2.40
CA VAL A 158 -2.93 -13.10 -2.70
C VAL A 158 -3.27 -13.91 -1.46
N ALA A 159 -4.55 -13.97 -1.10
CA ALA A 159 -5.03 -14.75 0.04
C ALA A 159 -4.92 -16.26 -0.20
N LYS A 160 -4.79 -17.04 0.89
CA LYS A 160 -4.85 -18.51 0.83
C LYS A 160 -6.31 -18.96 0.57
N PRO A 161 -6.60 -19.80 -0.44
CA PRO A 161 -7.94 -20.37 -0.59
C PRO A 161 -8.21 -21.43 0.48
N SER A 162 -9.32 -21.28 1.20
CA SER A 162 -9.71 -22.15 2.33
C SER A 162 -10.55 -23.35 1.87
N PHE A 163 -9.91 -24.35 1.28
CA PHE A 163 -10.60 -25.59 0.88
C PHE A 163 -10.64 -26.63 2.02
N THR A 164 -11.80 -26.74 2.68
CA THR A 164 -12.09 -27.85 3.60
C THR A 164 -12.27 -29.15 2.80
N LEU A 165 -11.18 -29.88 2.56
CA LEU A 165 -11.12 -31.04 1.66
C LEU A 165 -12.06 -32.21 2.06
N SER A 166 -12.56 -32.24 3.29
CA SER A 166 -13.57 -33.18 3.78
C SER A 166 -15.03 -32.78 3.47
N GLN A 167 -15.28 -31.61 2.88
CA GLN A 167 -16.62 -31.05 2.63
C GLN A 167 -16.95 -30.85 1.15
N LEU A 168 -16.13 -31.34 0.23
CA LEU A 168 -16.60 -31.59 -1.14
C LEU A 168 -17.39 -32.92 -1.14
N PRO A 169 -18.73 -32.94 -1.25
CA PRO A 169 -19.41 -34.15 -1.70
C PRO A 169 -18.90 -34.51 -3.10
N SER A 170 -19.15 -35.74 -3.55
CA SER A 170 -18.84 -36.15 -4.92
C SER A 170 -19.79 -35.45 -5.91
N VAL A 171 -19.52 -34.17 -6.18
CA VAL A 171 -20.24 -33.36 -7.16
C VAL A 171 -19.88 -33.90 -8.53
N TYR A 172 -20.71 -34.81 -9.02
CA TYR A 172 -20.71 -35.25 -10.41
C TYR A 172 -20.95 -34.02 -11.30
N LEU A 173 -19.86 -33.42 -11.79
CA LEU A 173 -19.91 -32.23 -12.64
C LEU A 173 -20.71 -32.55 -13.91
N PRO A 174 -21.94 -32.02 -14.10
CA PRO A 174 -22.65 -32.21 -15.34
C PRO A 174 -21.87 -31.48 -16.43
N ARG A 175 -21.36 -32.24 -17.42
CA ARG A 175 -20.43 -31.77 -18.47
C ARG A 175 -20.78 -30.38 -18.98
N LEU A 176 -20.10 -29.34 -18.45
CA LEU A 176 -20.52 -27.95 -18.54
C LEU A 176 -20.83 -27.54 -19.99
N PRO A 177 -22.12 -27.41 -20.38
CA PRO A 177 -22.47 -27.12 -21.76
C PRO A 177 -22.12 -25.67 -22.11
N LEU A 178 -22.12 -24.77 -21.12
CA LEU A 178 -21.79 -23.35 -21.28
C LEU A 178 -20.38 -23.14 -21.88
N LEU A 179 -19.37 -23.91 -21.46
CA LEU A 179 -18.03 -23.78 -22.02
C LEU A 179 -17.99 -24.21 -23.50
N LYS A 180 -18.80 -25.21 -23.88
CA LYS A 180 -18.97 -25.60 -25.28
C LYS A 180 -19.75 -24.55 -26.08
N PHE A 181 -20.80 -23.95 -25.51
CA PHE A 181 -21.53 -22.85 -26.16
C PHE A 181 -20.65 -21.62 -26.38
N ILE A 182 -19.81 -21.25 -25.41
CA ILE A 182 -18.81 -20.17 -25.56
C ILE A 182 -17.80 -20.53 -26.66
N ALA A 183 -17.25 -21.74 -26.67
CA ALA A 183 -16.34 -22.18 -27.73
C ALA A 183 -17.00 -22.17 -29.12
N ILE A 184 -18.24 -22.63 -29.24
CA ILE A 184 -19.01 -22.62 -30.51
C ILE A 184 -19.30 -21.19 -30.96
N ALA A 185 -19.65 -20.27 -30.05
CA ALA A 185 -19.90 -18.87 -30.36
C ALA A 185 -18.62 -18.13 -30.80
N LEU A 186 -17.47 -18.44 -30.21
CA LEU A 186 -16.17 -17.91 -30.63
C LEU A 186 -15.78 -18.46 -32.02
N LEU A 187 -15.99 -19.76 -32.27
CA LEU A 187 -15.73 -20.38 -33.58
C LEU A 187 -16.63 -19.81 -34.69
N SER A 188 -17.92 -19.60 -34.42
CA SER A 188 -18.84 -19.00 -35.41
C SER A 188 -18.53 -17.52 -35.66
N PHE A 189 -18.13 -16.76 -34.64
CA PHE A 189 -17.68 -15.38 -34.80
C PHE A 189 -16.40 -15.28 -35.67
N MET A 190 -15.40 -16.15 -35.44
CA MET A 190 -14.21 -16.25 -36.28
C MET A 190 -14.55 -16.63 -37.74
N LEU A 191 -15.54 -17.49 -37.96
CA LEU A 191 -16.02 -17.85 -39.30
C LEU A 191 -16.67 -16.65 -40.03
N VAL A 192 -17.46 -15.84 -39.33
CA VAL A 192 -18.04 -14.61 -39.91
C VAL A 192 -16.95 -13.60 -40.29
N LEU A 193 -15.94 -13.40 -39.43
CA LEU A 193 -14.82 -12.51 -39.73
C LEU A 193 -13.98 -12.97 -40.93
N THR A 194 -13.71 -14.26 -41.05
CA THR A 194 -12.94 -14.81 -42.19
C THR A 194 -13.71 -14.74 -43.51
N ILE A 195 -15.03 -15.01 -43.50
CA ILE A 195 -15.88 -14.82 -44.68
C ILE A 195 -15.93 -13.34 -45.09
N SER A 196 -16.11 -12.42 -44.13
CA SER A 196 -16.12 -10.97 -44.40
C SER A 196 -14.79 -10.47 -44.98
N SER A 197 -13.66 -10.91 -44.41
CA SER A 197 -12.34 -10.59 -44.94
C SER A 197 -12.13 -11.14 -46.36
N TYR A 198 -12.66 -12.33 -46.66
CA TYR A 198 -12.56 -12.93 -47.98
C TYR A 198 -13.44 -12.21 -49.02
N THR A 199 -14.66 -11.76 -48.66
CA THR A 199 -15.50 -11.00 -49.59
C THR A 199 -14.91 -9.62 -49.90
N LEU A 200 -14.27 -8.96 -48.93
CA LEU A 200 -13.52 -7.72 -49.18
C LEU A 200 -12.31 -7.96 -50.10
N LEU A 201 -11.55 -9.04 -49.89
CA LEU A 201 -10.42 -9.42 -50.75
C LEU A 201 -10.87 -9.70 -52.21
N ILE A 202 -12.00 -10.38 -52.40
CA ILE A 202 -12.57 -10.62 -53.73
C ILE A 202 -13.14 -9.34 -54.37
N ALA A 203 -13.66 -8.39 -53.58
CA ALA A 203 -14.08 -7.09 -54.08
C ALA A 203 -12.88 -6.26 -54.59
N GLU A 204 -11.76 -6.27 -53.87
CA GLU A 204 -10.53 -5.55 -54.26
C GLU A 204 -9.86 -6.17 -55.50
N ILE A 205 -9.89 -7.51 -55.63
CA ILE A 205 -9.30 -8.23 -56.77
C ILE A 205 -10.21 -8.21 -58.02
N SER A 206 -11.49 -7.88 -57.88
CA SER A 206 -12.43 -7.78 -59.01
C SER A 206 -12.20 -6.49 -59.80
N PRO A 207 -11.73 -6.55 -61.07
CA PRO A 207 -11.54 -5.33 -61.85
C PRO A 207 -12.88 -4.62 -62.12
N PRO A 208 -12.89 -3.27 -62.17
CA PRO A 208 -14.12 -2.51 -62.37
C PRO A 208 -14.78 -2.88 -63.71
N LYS A 209 -16.10 -3.11 -63.66
CA LYS A 209 -16.89 -3.58 -64.80
C LYS A 209 -17.09 -2.46 -65.83
N ILE A 210 -16.14 -2.31 -66.76
CA ILE A 210 -16.16 -1.31 -67.82
C ILE A 210 -17.40 -1.50 -68.71
N HIS A 211 -18.42 -0.67 -68.51
CA HIS A 211 -19.56 -0.56 -69.42
C HIS A 211 -19.23 0.41 -70.56
N SER A 212 -18.61 -0.13 -71.61
CA SER A 212 -18.30 0.61 -72.83
C SER A 212 -19.51 0.71 -73.77
N THR A 213 -20.33 1.76 -73.63
CA THR A 213 -21.18 2.30 -74.72
C THR A 213 -21.59 3.76 -74.47
N ASN A 214 -21.26 4.63 -75.44
CA ASN A 214 -22.04 5.78 -75.88
C ASN A 214 -22.30 6.95 -74.88
N SER A 215 -21.29 7.78 -74.65
CA SER A 215 -21.48 9.22 -74.27
C SER A 215 -20.59 10.20 -75.04
N GLU A 216 -19.99 9.73 -76.15
CA GLU A 216 -19.09 10.46 -77.06
C GLU A 216 -19.73 11.70 -77.73
N LEU A 217 -21.05 11.87 -77.58
CA LEU A 217 -21.85 12.95 -78.16
C LEU A 217 -21.73 14.29 -77.39
N ALA A 218 -21.29 14.27 -76.12
CA ALA A 218 -21.31 15.45 -75.24
C ALA A 218 -20.12 16.42 -75.43
N LEU A 219 -19.11 16.07 -76.22
CA LEU A 219 -17.86 16.83 -76.34
C LEU A 219 -17.86 17.96 -77.39
N SER A 220 -18.97 18.20 -78.09
CA SER A 220 -19.00 19.08 -79.27
C SER A 220 -19.58 20.50 -79.06
N GLN A 221 -20.13 20.83 -77.88
CA GLN A 221 -20.98 22.05 -77.71
C GLN A 221 -20.57 23.03 -76.60
N ALA A 222 -19.42 22.84 -75.94
CA ALA A 222 -18.98 23.72 -74.84
C ALA A 222 -17.55 24.29 -75.01
N ALA A 223 -17.05 24.35 -76.25
CA ALA A 223 -15.69 24.76 -76.57
C ALA A 223 -15.63 26.14 -77.27
N GLU A 224 -16.12 27.20 -76.62
CA GLU A 224 -15.90 28.57 -77.11
C GLU A 224 -15.85 29.62 -75.97
N ASN A 225 -14.97 30.62 -76.12
CA ASN A 225 -14.84 31.86 -75.31
C ASN A 225 -14.41 31.72 -73.82
N SER A 226 -13.10 31.57 -73.49
CA SER A 226 -12.09 32.65 -73.26
C SER A 226 -12.36 33.66 -72.10
N PRO A 227 -11.34 34.23 -71.40
CA PRO A 227 -9.96 33.78 -71.14
C PRO A 227 -9.43 34.01 -69.68
N LEU A 228 -8.14 33.74 -69.45
CA LEU A 228 -7.29 33.95 -68.25
C LEU A 228 -7.10 35.46 -67.86
N PRO A 229 -6.45 35.92 -66.74
CA PRO A 229 -5.36 35.26 -65.96
C PRO A 229 -5.11 35.61 -64.44
N ARG A 230 -4.02 35.03 -63.87
CA ARG A 230 -2.94 35.70 -63.04
C ARG A 230 -2.88 35.60 -61.47
N ASN A 231 -2.08 34.64 -61.00
CA ASN A 231 -0.89 34.75 -60.11
C ASN A 231 -0.86 35.30 -58.64
N THR A 232 -0.45 34.41 -57.71
CA THR A 232 0.74 34.52 -56.77
C THR A 232 0.57 35.21 -55.35
N PRO A 233 1.55 35.24 -54.40
CA PRO A 233 1.45 34.39 -53.18
C PRO A 233 2.04 34.91 -51.80
N THR A 234 1.92 34.13 -50.71
CA THR A 234 2.91 33.99 -49.56
C THR A 234 3.26 35.23 -48.67
N PRO A 235 4.12 35.15 -47.60
CA PRO A 235 4.33 34.14 -46.53
C PRO A 235 4.54 34.76 -45.09
N THR A 236 4.99 33.92 -44.10
CA THR A 236 5.81 34.26 -42.88
C THR A 236 5.20 35.14 -41.76
N SER A 237 5.64 35.11 -40.48
CA SER A 237 6.60 34.30 -39.67
C SER A 237 6.04 34.17 -38.21
N GLU A 238 6.70 33.89 -37.06
CA GLU A 238 8.10 33.73 -36.59
C GLU A 238 8.15 32.72 -35.40
N ASN A 239 9.13 32.77 -34.48
CA ASN A 239 9.36 31.81 -33.37
C ASN A 239 10.29 32.42 -32.26
N LYS A 240 10.68 31.64 -31.21
CA LYS A 240 11.79 31.83 -30.21
C LYS A 240 11.44 32.50 -28.86
N ASP A 241 12.12 32.27 -27.71
CA ASP A 241 13.10 31.24 -27.25
C ASP A 241 13.17 31.15 -25.68
N ASN A 242 14.06 30.31 -25.11
CA ASN A 242 14.15 29.87 -23.68
C ASN A 242 15.02 30.74 -22.71
N SER A 243 14.99 30.49 -21.37
CA SER A 243 16.08 29.77 -20.60
C SER A 243 16.34 30.07 -19.08
N THR A 244 16.62 28.99 -18.28
CA THR A 244 17.60 28.86 -17.12
C THR A 244 17.44 29.66 -15.77
N SER A 245 18.03 29.33 -14.59
CA SER A 245 18.60 28.09 -13.95
C SER A 245 18.99 28.30 -12.42
N GLY A 246 19.42 27.25 -11.65
CA GLY A 246 19.97 27.35 -10.25
C GLY A 246 20.45 26.01 -9.61
N LYS A 247 21.31 25.99 -8.55
CA LYS A 247 21.98 24.76 -7.96
C LYS A 247 22.47 24.80 -6.47
N SER A 248 22.64 23.59 -5.86
CA SER A 248 23.33 23.21 -4.58
C SER A 248 23.57 21.64 -4.55
N SER A 249 24.21 20.89 -3.62
CA SER A 249 25.29 21.04 -2.58
C SER A 249 25.80 19.61 -2.11
N GLY A 250 26.61 19.47 -1.03
CA GLY A 250 27.08 18.20 -0.37
C GLY A 250 27.13 18.32 1.18
N TRP A 251 27.58 17.39 2.06
CA TRP A 251 28.53 16.24 2.04
C TRP A 251 28.15 15.12 3.08
N SER A 252 28.99 14.09 3.31
CA SER A 252 28.68 12.84 4.08
C SER A 252 29.79 12.29 5.02
N TRP A 253 29.44 11.53 6.07
CA TRP A 253 30.29 10.54 6.78
C TRP A 253 29.50 9.27 7.24
N TRP A 254 30.15 8.30 7.91
CA TRP A 254 29.73 6.88 7.99
C TRP A 254 29.25 6.38 9.37
N TRP A 255 28.35 5.38 9.42
CA TRP A 255 28.49 4.09 10.17
C TRP A 255 27.32 3.12 9.82
N ILE A 256 27.24 1.94 10.45
CA ILE A 256 26.54 0.72 9.95
C ILE A 256 25.22 0.42 10.70
N PRO A 257 24.15 -0.07 10.03
CA PRO A 257 22.84 -0.32 10.65
C PRO A 257 22.76 -1.59 11.51
N ILE A 258 21.85 -1.55 12.50
CA ILE A 258 21.47 -2.70 13.34
C ILE A 258 20.55 -3.65 12.56
N ALA A 259 20.87 -4.95 12.56
CA ALA A 259 20.04 -5.98 11.94
C ALA A 259 19.07 -6.60 12.96
N ILE A 260 17.76 -6.54 12.70
CA ILE A 260 16.75 -7.29 13.46
C ILE A 260 16.76 -8.74 12.96
N ILE A 261 17.12 -9.67 13.83
CA ILE A 261 17.19 -11.10 13.50
C ILE A 261 15.83 -11.76 13.73
N PHE A 262 15.19 -12.23 12.66
CA PHE A 262 14.20 -13.30 12.73
C PHE A 262 14.89 -14.63 12.41
N SER A 263 14.86 -15.56 13.36
CA SER A 263 15.49 -16.88 13.22
C SER A 263 14.67 -17.82 12.33
N LEU A 264 15.26 -18.28 11.21
CA LEU A 264 14.83 -19.50 10.52
C LEU A 264 16.03 -20.30 9.99
N PHE A 265 15.82 -21.59 9.76
CA PHE A 265 16.84 -22.59 9.44
C PHE A 265 17.48 -22.35 8.06
N GLY A 266 18.78 -22.68 7.95
CA GLY A 266 19.60 -22.34 6.80
C GLY A 266 19.54 -23.30 5.60
N GLY A 267 20.07 -22.85 4.47
CA GLY A 267 20.28 -23.67 3.27
C GLY A 267 20.61 -22.85 2.02
N ARG A 268 21.77 -23.16 1.40
CA ARG A 268 22.30 -22.73 0.08
C ARG A 268 21.26 -22.24 -0.97
N GLY A 269 21.56 -21.30 -1.87
CA GLY A 269 22.81 -20.54 -2.11
C GLY A 269 23.05 -20.21 -3.61
N ASN A 270 24.05 -19.36 -3.87
CA ASN A 270 24.55 -18.92 -5.20
C ASN A 270 23.73 -17.85 -5.97
N SER A 271 24.30 -17.31 -7.07
CA SER A 271 24.14 -15.89 -7.45
C SER A 271 24.39 -15.57 -8.94
N SER A 272 23.86 -14.44 -9.46
CA SER A 272 24.47 -13.65 -10.58
C SER A 272 23.68 -12.39 -11.01
N GLY A 273 24.37 -11.23 -11.11
CA GLY A 273 24.23 -10.17 -12.15
C GLY A 273 22.96 -9.27 -12.25
N GLY A 274 23.08 -8.11 -12.94
CA GLY A 274 21.95 -7.60 -13.74
C GLY A 274 21.58 -6.10 -13.82
N SER A 275 22.24 -5.18 -13.12
CA SER A 275 22.26 -3.71 -13.32
C SER A 275 21.12 -2.95 -14.08
N ASN A 276 20.54 -1.96 -13.37
CA ASN A 276 20.26 -0.56 -13.80
C ASN A 276 18.81 -0.13 -14.18
N GLY A 277 18.46 1.12 -13.78
CA GLY A 277 17.20 1.82 -14.06
C GLY A 277 16.05 1.51 -13.06
N GLY A 278 15.38 2.47 -12.41
CA GLY A 278 15.66 3.91 -12.32
C GLY A 278 14.40 4.76 -12.05
N ASN A 279 13.96 4.88 -10.80
CA ASN A 279 12.99 5.91 -10.35
C ASN A 279 13.11 6.13 -8.83
N ASN A 280 13.01 7.39 -8.38
CA ASN A 280 13.38 7.82 -7.03
C ASN A 280 12.19 8.02 -6.08
N ASP A 281 11.49 6.94 -5.72
CA ASP A 281 10.62 6.96 -4.53
C ASP A 281 11.45 6.69 -3.27
N GLY A 282 12.11 7.74 -2.79
CA GLY A 282 13.10 7.63 -1.72
C GLY A 282 12.57 6.98 -0.44
N CYS A 283 13.24 5.92 0.01
CA CYS A 283 13.22 5.56 1.42
C CYS A 283 13.80 6.74 2.20
N MET A 284 12.93 7.47 2.91
CA MET A 284 13.32 8.42 3.96
C MET A 284 13.90 7.63 5.14
N GLY A 285 15.14 7.17 4.96
CA GLY A 285 15.95 6.58 6.01
C GLY A 285 16.21 7.60 7.11
N CYS A 286 16.40 7.11 8.33
CA CYS A 286 16.76 7.95 9.46
C CYS A 286 18.15 8.56 9.18
N GLY A 287 18.21 9.88 8.99
CA GLY A 287 19.48 10.60 8.94
C GLY A 287 20.14 10.59 10.31
N PHE A 288 21.48 10.58 10.31
CA PHE A 288 22.34 10.73 11.48
C PHE A 288 23.14 12.03 11.36
#